data_AF-A0A961Q7L7-F1
#
_entry.id   AF-A0A961Q7L7-F1
#
_cell.length_a   1.000
_cell.length_b   1.000
_cell.length_c   1.000
_cell.angle_alpha   90.00
_cell.angle_beta   90.00
_cell.angle_gamma   90.00
#
_symmetry.space_group_name_H-M   'P 1'
#
loop_
_entity.id
_entity.type
_entity.pdbx_description
1 polymer ?
#
loop_
_entity_poly.entity_id
_entity_poly.type
_entity_poly.pdbx_seq_one_letter_code
_entity_poly.pdbx_strand_id
1 'polypeptide(L)'
;MRSDSGQVFRLADYRPADYAIPEARLTFRLDGGQTRCTALLTLERSDGVEAGTPVDLDGDGLVLERLLVNGAALPGGFKAGPDRLVITEPPHERRFTVEIVTRLDPDANKALSGLYRSSGNYCTQCEAEGFRRITYFADRPDVLSVYSVRIEAEMAANPVLLSNGNPGATGDLGDGWHFAEWHDPHPKPSYLFALVAGKLDRLDGRFTTMEGRAVDLGIFVEPGKTDRAAYAMDALKRSMRWDEEVFGRAYDLDVFNIVAVSDFNMGAMENKG
;
A
#
# COMPACT_ATOMS: atom_id res chain seq x y z
N MET A 1 -20.95 -9.55 1.40
CA MET A 1 -21.66 -10.54 0.56
C MET A 1 -20.96 -10.48 -0.78
N ARG A 2 -20.25 -11.55 -1.20
CA ARG A 2 -19.53 -11.61 -2.49
C ARG A 2 -20.52 -11.32 -3.63
N SER A 3 -20.11 -10.57 -4.64
CA SER A 3 -20.72 -10.69 -5.96
C SER A 3 -20.36 -12.08 -6.48
N ASP A 4 -21.25 -13.03 -6.18
CA ASP A 4 -21.17 -14.43 -6.56
C ASP A 4 -21.51 -14.57 -8.06
N SER A 5 -20.72 -13.96 -8.94
CA SER A 5 -20.94 -14.05 -10.38
C SER A 5 -20.45 -15.37 -10.98
N GLY A 6 -19.74 -16.21 -10.21
CA GLY A 6 -19.21 -17.49 -10.68
C GLY A 6 -18.25 -17.34 -11.88
N GLN A 7 -17.65 -16.15 -12.06
CA GLN A 7 -16.76 -15.90 -13.17
C GLN A 7 -15.51 -16.77 -13.05
N VAL A 8 -15.33 -17.67 -14.04
CA VAL A 8 -14.18 -18.54 -14.12
C VAL A 8 -13.05 -17.78 -14.83
N PHE A 9 -11.98 -17.52 -14.11
CA PHE A 9 -10.73 -17.02 -14.68
C PHE A 9 -9.85 -18.22 -15.07
N ARG A 10 -9.27 -18.20 -16.27
CA ARG A 10 -8.39 -19.27 -16.77
C ARG A 10 -7.00 -18.74 -17.00
N LEU A 11 -5.98 -19.53 -16.62
CA LEU A 11 -4.58 -19.21 -16.90
C LEU A 11 -4.32 -18.95 -18.39
N ALA A 12 -5.00 -19.70 -19.27
CA ALA A 12 -4.87 -19.57 -20.73
C ALA A 12 -5.40 -18.23 -21.27
N ASP A 13 -6.22 -17.50 -20.50
CA ASP A 13 -6.78 -16.20 -20.89
C ASP A 13 -5.89 -15.02 -20.45
N TYR A 14 -4.75 -15.31 -19.79
CA TYR A 14 -3.79 -14.28 -19.39
C TYR A 14 -3.37 -13.41 -20.58
N ARG A 15 -3.41 -12.09 -20.35
CA ARG A 15 -2.81 -11.09 -21.23
C ARG A 15 -2.06 -10.07 -20.38
N PRO A 16 -0.89 -9.57 -20.83
CA PRO A 16 -0.20 -8.45 -20.18
C PRO A 16 -1.13 -7.24 -20.00
N ALA A 17 -0.84 -6.40 -19.02
CA ALA A 17 -1.59 -5.16 -18.81
C ALA A 17 -1.37 -4.18 -19.97
N ASP A 18 -2.45 -3.53 -20.42
CA ASP A 18 -2.39 -2.51 -21.48
C ASP A 18 -1.59 -1.26 -21.04
N TYR A 19 -1.57 -1.02 -19.72
CA TYR A 19 -0.85 0.07 -19.08
C TYR A 19 -0.05 -0.47 -17.89
N ALA A 20 1.24 -0.12 -17.85
CA ALA A 20 2.06 -0.21 -16.65
C ALA A 20 1.84 1.02 -15.76
N ILE A 21 2.15 0.88 -14.47
CA ILE A 21 2.13 1.98 -13.50
C ILE A 21 3.52 2.07 -12.85
N PRO A 22 4.54 2.63 -13.50
CA PRO A 22 5.91 2.63 -12.95
C PRO A 22 6.05 3.37 -11.61
N GLU A 23 5.24 4.40 -11.35
CA GLU A 23 5.30 5.19 -10.12
C GLU A 23 3.90 5.39 -9.53
N ALA A 24 3.77 5.12 -8.23
CA ALA A 24 2.57 5.39 -7.43
C ALA A 24 2.94 6.27 -6.24
N ARG A 25 2.43 7.51 -6.23
CA ARG A 25 2.59 8.44 -5.10
C ARG A 25 1.26 8.54 -4.36
N LEU A 26 1.24 8.13 -3.10
CA LEU A 26 0.03 8.01 -2.31
C LEU A 26 0.10 8.95 -1.11
N THR A 27 -0.94 9.74 -0.91
CA THR A 27 -1.14 10.50 0.33
C THR A 27 -2.39 10.01 1.03
N PHE A 28 -2.24 9.55 2.26
CA PHE A 28 -3.33 9.13 3.13
C PHE A 28 -3.55 10.20 4.19
N ARG A 29 -4.76 10.78 4.21
CA ARG A 29 -5.22 11.59 5.33
C ARG A 29 -6.16 10.75 6.16
N LEU A 30 -5.66 10.24 7.29
CA LEU A 30 -6.37 9.34 8.20
C LEU A 30 -7.24 10.15 9.15
N ASP A 31 -8.50 10.27 8.78
CA ASP A 31 -9.55 10.97 9.52
C ASP A 31 -10.73 10.01 9.64
N GLY A 32 -11.12 9.60 10.85
CA GLY A 32 -12.10 8.52 11.05
C GLY A 32 -13.36 8.70 10.18
N GLY A 33 -13.88 7.62 9.58
CA GLY A 33 -15.00 7.65 8.62
C GLY A 33 -14.86 8.55 7.35
N GLN A 34 -13.82 9.39 7.27
CA GLN A 34 -13.57 10.36 6.19
C GLN A 34 -12.13 10.29 5.68
N THR A 35 -11.53 9.12 5.77
CA THR A 35 -10.16 8.92 5.32
C THR A 35 -10.10 9.16 3.82
N ARG A 36 -9.09 9.92 3.37
CA ARG A 36 -8.88 10.18 1.95
C ARG A 36 -7.57 9.57 1.50
N CYS A 37 -7.61 8.88 0.37
CA CYS A 37 -6.42 8.48 -0.37
C CYS A 37 -6.33 9.34 -1.64
N THR A 38 -5.26 10.09 -1.77
CA THR A 38 -4.89 10.76 -3.03
C THR A 38 -3.80 9.93 -3.69
N ALA A 39 -4.10 9.31 -4.81
CA ALA A 39 -3.16 8.53 -5.60
C ALA A 39 -2.79 9.30 -6.87
N LEU A 40 -1.53 9.75 -6.97
CA LEU A 40 -0.94 10.25 -8.20
C LEU A 40 -0.16 9.12 -8.87
N LEU A 41 -0.74 8.59 -9.93
CA LEU A 41 -0.22 7.47 -10.69
C LEU A 41 0.44 7.98 -11.95
N THR A 42 1.64 7.49 -12.25
CA THR A 42 2.21 7.60 -13.58
C THR A 42 1.80 6.37 -14.37
N LEU A 43 1.06 6.54 -15.46
CA LEU A 43 0.70 5.45 -16.36
C LEU A 43 1.61 5.48 -17.57
N GLU A 44 1.98 4.30 -18.04
CA GLU A 44 2.72 4.11 -19.28
C GLU A 44 2.05 3.04 -20.13
N ARG A 45 1.61 3.41 -21.33
CA ARG A 45 1.02 2.48 -22.30
C ARG A 45 2.06 1.45 -22.74
N SER A 46 1.71 0.17 -22.65
CA SER A 46 2.57 -0.96 -23.03
C SER A 46 2.86 -0.99 -24.54
N ASP A 47 3.96 -1.65 -24.92
CA ASP A 47 4.31 -1.84 -26.33
C ASP A 47 3.23 -2.64 -27.06
N GLY A 48 2.86 -2.18 -28.27
CA GLY A 48 1.82 -2.82 -29.09
C GLY A 48 0.38 -2.46 -28.72
N VAL A 49 0.17 -1.63 -27.69
CA VAL A 49 -1.16 -1.10 -27.35
C VAL A 49 -1.41 0.21 -28.10
N GLU A 50 -2.55 0.28 -28.79
CA GLU A 50 -2.93 1.44 -29.60
C GLU A 50 -3.17 2.69 -28.74
N ALA A 51 -2.79 3.86 -29.27
CA ALA A 51 -3.08 5.13 -28.61
C ALA A 51 -4.60 5.34 -28.47
N GLY A 52 -5.04 5.82 -27.30
CA GLY A 52 -6.46 5.96 -27.00
C GLY A 52 -7.17 4.69 -26.52
N THR A 53 -6.46 3.56 -26.37
CA THR A 53 -6.99 2.38 -25.67
C THR A 53 -7.47 2.80 -24.26
N PRO A 54 -8.70 2.50 -23.83
CA PRO A 54 -9.16 2.92 -22.51
C PRO A 54 -8.29 2.39 -21.37
N VAL A 55 -8.08 3.20 -20.34
CA VAL A 55 -7.46 2.73 -19.09
C VAL A 55 -8.56 2.13 -18.22
N ASP A 56 -8.43 0.88 -17.84
CA ASP A 56 -9.39 0.17 -16.97
C ASP A 56 -8.72 -0.16 -15.62
N LEU A 57 -9.25 0.41 -14.55
CA LEU A 57 -8.72 0.28 -13.18
C LEU A 57 -9.76 -0.39 -12.28
N ASP A 58 -9.29 -1.34 -11.48
CA ASP A 58 -10.08 -2.05 -10.48
C ASP A 58 -10.45 -1.15 -9.32
N GLY A 59 -11.69 -1.27 -8.83
CA GLY A 59 -12.15 -0.76 -7.55
C GLY A 59 -12.94 -1.83 -6.81
N ASP A 60 -13.29 -1.58 -5.55
CA ASP A 60 -14.28 -2.36 -4.81
C ASP A 60 -14.88 -1.48 -3.70
N GLY A 61 -16.15 -1.12 -3.87
CA GLY A 61 -16.88 -0.28 -2.92
C GLY A 61 -16.32 1.14 -2.77
N LEU A 62 -15.61 1.66 -3.78
CA LEU A 62 -14.96 2.97 -3.71
C LEU A 62 -15.92 4.14 -3.95
N VAL A 63 -15.63 5.27 -3.31
CA VAL A 63 -16.25 6.57 -3.62
C VAL A 63 -15.21 7.48 -4.26
N LEU A 64 -15.36 7.76 -5.55
CA LEU A 64 -14.50 8.70 -6.28
C LEU A 64 -14.91 10.15 -5.91
N GLU A 65 -13.99 10.92 -5.35
CA GLU A 65 -14.20 12.35 -5.07
C GLU A 65 -13.60 13.23 -6.18
N ARG A 66 -12.46 12.85 -6.75
CA ARG A 66 -11.79 13.61 -7.81
C ARG A 66 -10.98 12.71 -8.73
N LEU A 67 -10.98 13.07 -10.02
CA LEU A 67 -10.11 12.52 -11.04
C LEU A 67 -9.50 13.66 -11.84
N LEU A 68 -8.17 13.69 -11.95
CA LEU A 68 -7.43 14.57 -12.85
C LEU A 68 -6.53 13.74 -13.75
N VAL A 69 -6.39 14.15 -15.00
CA VAL A 69 -5.43 13.58 -15.96
C VAL A 69 -4.50 14.70 -16.41
N ASN A 70 -3.18 14.49 -16.27
CA ASN A 70 -2.17 15.54 -16.50
C ASN A 70 -2.47 16.85 -15.74
N GLY A 71 -3.03 16.74 -14.53
CA GLY A 71 -3.41 17.88 -13.68
C GLY A 71 -4.69 18.61 -14.10
N ALA A 72 -5.39 18.17 -15.14
CA ALA A 72 -6.64 18.76 -15.61
C ALA A 72 -7.84 17.84 -15.36
N ALA A 73 -9.01 18.43 -15.11
CA ALA A 73 -10.26 17.68 -15.04
C ALA A 73 -10.60 17.08 -16.41
N LEU A 74 -11.21 15.89 -16.42
CA LEU A 74 -11.59 15.17 -17.63
C LEU A 74 -13.13 15.00 -17.72
N PRO A 75 -13.90 16.08 -17.95
CA PRO A 75 -15.35 15.99 -17.99
C PRO A 75 -15.83 15.13 -19.17
N GLY A 76 -16.56 14.05 -18.88
CA GLY A 76 -17.12 13.15 -19.90
C GLY A 76 -16.15 12.10 -20.46
N GLY A 77 -14.85 12.22 -20.22
CA GLY A 77 -13.81 11.29 -20.71
C GLY A 77 -13.55 10.07 -19.80
N PHE A 78 -14.44 9.80 -18.83
CA PHE A 78 -14.35 8.62 -17.97
C PHE A 78 -15.73 8.11 -17.52
N LYS A 79 -15.77 6.85 -17.11
CA LYS A 79 -16.87 6.21 -16.38
C LYS A 79 -16.35 5.69 -15.06
N ALA A 80 -16.98 6.10 -13.96
CA ALA A 80 -16.62 5.62 -12.63
C ALA A 80 -17.84 5.01 -11.94
N GLY A 81 -17.64 3.86 -11.32
CA GLY A 81 -18.55 3.24 -10.37
C GLY A 81 -17.74 2.60 -9.24
N PRO A 82 -18.39 2.07 -8.19
CA PRO A 82 -17.70 1.60 -6.99
C PRO A 82 -16.60 0.56 -7.25
N ASP A 83 -16.78 -0.26 -8.29
CA ASP A 83 -15.92 -1.41 -8.57
C ASP A 83 -14.99 -1.20 -9.78
N ARG A 84 -15.15 -0.10 -10.52
CA ARG A 84 -14.38 0.17 -11.75
C ARG A 84 -14.26 1.65 -12.06
N LEU A 85 -13.08 2.05 -12.51
CA LEU A 85 -12.84 3.33 -13.16
C LEU A 85 -12.27 3.08 -14.56
N VAL A 86 -13.00 3.54 -15.58
CA VAL A 86 -12.57 3.46 -16.98
C VAL A 86 -12.36 4.87 -17.52
N ILE A 87 -11.11 5.22 -17.84
CA ILE A 87 -10.78 6.46 -18.57
C ILE A 87 -10.96 6.14 -20.06
N THR A 88 -12.07 6.61 -20.64
CA THR A 88 -12.47 6.27 -22.01
C THR A 88 -11.75 7.09 -23.07
N GLU A 89 -11.23 8.26 -22.68
CA GLU A 89 -10.48 9.16 -23.55
C GLU A 89 -9.11 9.51 -22.92
N PRO A 90 -8.20 8.53 -22.78
CA PRO A 90 -6.89 8.81 -22.20
C PRO A 90 -6.01 9.61 -23.17
N PRO A 91 -4.97 10.30 -22.66
CA PRO A 91 -4.02 11.02 -23.50
C PRO A 91 -3.36 10.11 -24.55
N HIS A 92 -3.07 10.67 -25.73
CA HIS A 92 -2.41 9.93 -26.81
C HIS A 92 -0.93 9.66 -26.50
N GLU A 93 -0.32 10.51 -25.67
CA GLU A 93 1.03 10.34 -25.16
C GLU A 93 1.20 8.94 -24.54
N ARG A 94 2.39 8.38 -24.68
CA ARG A 94 2.68 7.05 -24.11
C ARG A 94 2.65 7.07 -22.59
N ARG A 95 3.11 8.17 -21.98
CA ARG A 95 3.20 8.35 -20.53
C ARG A 95 2.44 9.59 -20.11
N PHE A 96 1.61 9.47 -19.08
CA PHE A 96 0.79 10.55 -18.53
C PHE A 96 0.50 10.30 -17.05
N THR A 97 -0.02 11.30 -16.35
CA THR A 97 -0.38 11.17 -14.93
C THR A 97 -1.89 11.12 -14.73
N VAL A 98 -2.31 10.35 -13.73
CA VAL A 98 -3.68 10.27 -13.27
C VAL A 98 -3.67 10.51 -11.75
N GLU A 99 -4.34 11.57 -11.30
CA GLU A 99 -4.60 11.81 -9.88
C GLU A 99 -6.02 11.35 -9.54
N ILE A 100 -6.14 10.51 -8.53
CA ILE A 100 -7.38 9.93 -8.06
C ILE A 100 -7.52 10.25 -6.58
N VAL A 101 -8.63 10.87 -6.18
CA VAL A 101 -8.99 11.04 -4.77
C VAL A 101 -10.17 10.12 -4.45
N THR A 102 -9.94 9.17 -3.55
CA THR A 102 -10.98 8.28 -3.02
C THR A 102 -11.26 8.57 -1.56
N ARG A 103 -12.53 8.48 -1.18
CA ARG A 103 -12.95 8.51 0.22
C ARG A 103 -13.17 7.10 0.73
N LEU A 104 -12.65 6.82 1.92
CA LEU A 104 -12.65 5.54 2.59
C LEU A 104 -13.31 5.66 3.97
N ASP A 105 -13.93 4.58 4.41
CA ASP A 105 -14.46 4.41 5.76
C ASP A 105 -13.85 3.14 6.41
N PRO A 106 -12.63 3.24 6.96
CA PRO A 106 -11.94 2.09 7.57
C PRO A 106 -12.69 1.55 8.80
N ASP A 107 -13.46 2.37 9.50
CA ASP A 107 -14.24 1.97 10.69
C ASP A 107 -15.42 1.05 10.32
N ALA A 108 -16.04 1.31 9.17
CA ALA A 108 -17.10 0.48 8.60
C ALA A 108 -16.58 -0.79 7.89
N ASN A 109 -15.28 -0.87 7.57
CA ASN A 109 -14.72 -1.99 6.82
C ASN A 109 -14.58 -3.27 7.66
N LYS A 110 -15.63 -4.10 7.67
CA LYS A 110 -15.65 -5.40 8.37
C LYS A 110 -15.09 -6.57 7.54
N ALA A 111 -14.65 -6.32 6.31
CA ALA A 111 -14.06 -7.36 5.46
C ALA A 111 -12.60 -7.67 5.83
N LEU A 112 -11.94 -6.77 6.57
CA LEU A 112 -10.50 -6.83 6.91
C LEU A 112 -9.62 -7.00 5.65
N SER A 113 -9.98 -6.24 4.60
CA SER A 113 -9.33 -6.20 3.29
C SER A 113 -9.32 -4.76 2.77
N GLY A 114 -8.22 -4.33 2.17
CA GLY A 114 -7.91 -2.92 1.95
C GLY A 114 -7.49 -2.24 3.25
N LEU A 115 -7.86 -0.98 3.45
CA LEU A 115 -7.62 -0.24 4.69
C LEU A 115 -8.77 -0.45 5.68
N TYR A 116 -8.46 -0.87 6.91
CA TYR A 116 -9.46 -1.15 7.95
C TYR A 116 -8.91 -0.87 9.35
N ARG A 117 -9.75 -1.11 10.38
CA ARG A 117 -9.42 -0.91 11.79
C ARG A 117 -9.33 -2.24 12.53
N SER A 118 -8.24 -2.44 13.27
CA SER A 118 -8.06 -3.56 14.21
C SER A 118 -7.55 -3.02 15.55
N SER A 119 -8.20 -3.38 16.65
CA SER A 119 -7.91 -2.86 18.00
C SER A 119 -7.72 -1.33 18.08
N GLY A 120 -8.41 -0.55 17.24
CA GLY A 120 -8.26 0.91 17.20
C GLY A 120 -7.02 1.43 16.49
N ASN A 121 -6.30 0.59 15.74
CA ASN A 121 -5.22 0.98 14.82
C ASN A 121 -5.67 0.80 13.37
N TYR A 122 -5.16 1.65 12.47
CA TYR A 122 -5.27 1.45 11.03
C TYR A 122 -4.28 0.38 10.60
N CYS A 123 -4.74 -0.54 9.76
CA CYS A 123 -3.92 -1.56 9.13
C CYS A 123 -4.48 -1.91 7.76
N THR A 124 -3.64 -2.52 6.93
CA THR A 124 -4.01 -2.94 5.58
C THR A 124 -3.79 -4.42 5.38
N GLN A 125 -4.67 -5.04 4.59
CA GLN A 125 -4.44 -6.35 3.97
C GLN A 125 -4.78 -6.22 2.49
N CYS A 126 -3.76 -6.35 1.64
CA CYS A 126 -3.91 -6.14 0.20
C CYS A 126 -3.86 -7.43 -0.61
N GLU A 127 -3.34 -8.54 -0.06
CA GLU A 127 -3.41 -9.82 -0.75
C GLU A 127 -4.80 -10.47 -0.60
N ALA A 128 -5.40 -10.98 -1.69
CA ALA A 128 -4.90 -11.00 -3.07
C ALA A 128 -5.25 -9.75 -3.89
N GLU A 129 -6.41 -9.16 -3.60
CA GLU A 129 -7.05 -8.10 -4.40
C GLU A 129 -7.67 -7.03 -3.47
N GLY A 130 -6.96 -6.70 -2.40
CA GLY A 130 -7.42 -5.76 -1.38
C GLY A 130 -7.05 -4.31 -1.68
N PHE A 131 -6.05 -4.05 -2.53
CA PHE A 131 -5.61 -2.69 -2.81
C PHE A 131 -6.67 -1.88 -3.59
N ARG A 132 -7.47 -2.54 -4.44
CA ARG A 132 -8.65 -1.93 -5.10
C ARG A 132 -9.74 -1.46 -4.14
N ARG A 133 -9.67 -1.81 -2.85
CA ARG A 133 -10.53 -1.26 -1.79
C ARG A 133 -9.97 0.02 -1.15
N ILE A 134 -8.84 0.52 -1.65
CA ILE A 134 -8.16 1.74 -1.19
C ILE A 134 -8.24 2.84 -2.25
N THR A 135 -7.84 2.53 -3.47
CA THR A 135 -7.93 3.46 -4.62
C THR A 135 -8.11 2.67 -5.91
N TYR A 136 -8.54 3.33 -6.97
CA TYR A 136 -8.62 2.67 -8.28
C TYR A 136 -7.20 2.38 -8.79
N PHE A 137 -6.93 1.12 -9.13
CA PHE A 137 -5.59 0.68 -9.53
C PHE A 137 -5.67 -0.52 -10.48
N ALA A 138 -4.60 -0.79 -11.23
CA ALA A 138 -4.47 -2.07 -11.94
C ALA A 138 -4.04 -3.13 -10.90
N ASP A 139 -5.00 -3.68 -10.16
CA ASP A 139 -4.76 -4.49 -8.97
C ASP A 139 -4.48 -5.95 -9.34
N ARG A 140 -3.34 -6.13 -10.03
CA ARG A 140 -2.84 -7.38 -10.59
C ARG A 140 -1.32 -7.49 -10.40
N PRO A 141 -0.78 -8.68 -10.14
CA PRO A 141 0.59 -8.82 -9.63
C PRO A 141 1.71 -8.62 -10.67
N ASP A 142 1.39 -8.56 -11.97
CA ASP A 142 2.35 -8.24 -13.04
C ASP A 142 2.45 -6.74 -13.34
N VAL A 143 1.69 -5.90 -12.65
CA VAL A 143 1.89 -4.44 -12.64
C VAL A 143 2.71 -4.07 -11.41
N LEU A 144 3.94 -3.63 -11.64
CA LEU A 144 4.90 -3.28 -10.59
C LEU A 144 5.09 -1.76 -10.53
N SER A 145 5.04 -1.20 -9.32
CA SER A 145 5.23 0.23 -9.08
C SER A 145 6.29 0.47 -8.01
N VAL A 146 7.05 1.55 -8.19
CA VAL A 146 7.79 2.19 -7.10
C VAL A 146 6.79 3.03 -6.30
N TYR A 147 6.78 2.88 -4.98
CA TYR A 147 5.82 3.56 -4.10
C TYR A 147 6.49 4.65 -3.27
N SER A 148 5.89 5.84 -3.28
CA SER A 148 6.15 6.90 -2.31
C SER A 148 4.87 7.19 -1.56
N VAL A 149 4.90 7.07 -0.24
CA VAL A 149 3.71 7.11 0.61
C VAL A 149 3.87 8.19 1.66
N ARG A 150 2.88 9.08 1.75
CA ARG A 150 2.75 10.05 2.82
C ARG A 150 1.52 9.69 3.65
N ILE A 151 1.70 9.63 4.95
CA ILE A 151 0.61 9.36 5.91
C ILE A 151 0.46 10.60 6.78
N GLU A 152 -0.76 11.11 6.89
CA GLU A 152 -1.14 12.23 7.75
C GLU A 152 -2.22 11.75 8.73
N ALA A 153 -2.03 12.03 10.01
CA ALA A 153 -2.98 11.63 11.04
C ALA A 153 -2.91 12.56 12.26
N GLU A 154 -3.90 12.47 13.15
CA GLU A 154 -3.82 13.07 14.48
C GLU A 154 -2.77 12.34 15.33
N MET A 155 -1.76 13.08 15.83
CA MET A 155 -0.62 12.56 16.59
C MET A 155 -1.07 11.82 17.87
N ALA A 156 -2.08 12.33 18.57
CA ALA A 156 -2.52 11.76 19.84
C ALA A 156 -3.09 10.34 19.68
N ALA A 157 -3.83 10.11 18.60
CA ALA A 157 -4.43 8.81 18.29
C ALA A 157 -3.47 7.90 17.51
N ASN A 158 -2.58 8.46 16.69
CA ASN A 158 -1.74 7.71 15.76
C ASN A 158 -0.27 8.14 15.81
N PRO A 159 0.42 8.07 16.97
CA PRO A 159 1.81 8.53 17.08
C PRO A 159 2.80 7.75 16.21
N VAL A 160 2.45 6.53 15.79
CA VAL A 160 3.24 5.70 14.88
C VAL A 160 2.57 5.66 13.51
N LEU A 161 3.30 6.01 12.45
CA LEU A 161 2.87 5.97 11.05
C LEU A 161 3.91 5.19 10.20
N LEU A 162 3.52 4.03 9.67
CA LEU A 162 4.40 3.11 8.95
C LEU A 162 3.85 2.79 7.56
N SER A 163 4.75 2.64 6.59
CA SER A 163 4.49 2.02 5.29
C SER A 163 5.74 1.27 4.81
N ASN A 164 5.72 0.77 3.58
CA ASN A 164 6.83 0.02 3.01
C ASN A 164 8.09 0.88 2.79
N GLY A 165 9.24 0.23 2.75
CA GLY A 165 10.50 0.86 2.35
C GLY A 165 11.19 1.62 3.49
N ASN A 166 11.89 2.69 3.14
CA ASN A 166 12.69 3.47 4.08
C ASN A 166 11.93 4.72 4.56
N PRO A 167 12.10 5.11 5.84
CA PRO A 167 11.51 6.32 6.37
C PRO A 167 12.12 7.56 5.72
N GLY A 168 11.28 8.50 5.33
CA GLY A 168 11.62 9.80 4.75
C GLY A 168 11.36 10.95 5.73
N ALA A 169 10.79 12.04 5.22
CA ALA A 169 10.48 13.20 6.05
C ALA A 169 9.36 12.90 7.05
N THR A 170 9.47 13.50 8.24
CA THR A 170 8.39 13.57 9.22
C THR A 170 8.20 15.04 9.63
N GLY A 171 7.02 15.38 10.12
CA GLY A 171 6.78 16.76 10.55
C GLY A 171 5.42 17.00 11.18
N ASP A 172 5.33 18.14 11.87
CA ASP A 172 4.10 18.69 12.42
C ASP A 172 3.31 19.41 11.31
N LEU A 173 1.99 19.20 11.27
CA LEU A 173 1.06 19.85 10.34
C LEU A 173 0.25 20.98 10.99
N GLY A 174 0.43 21.21 12.30
CA GLY A 174 -0.42 22.07 13.11
C GLY A 174 -1.68 21.35 13.59
N ASP A 175 -2.38 21.98 14.52
CA ASP A 175 -3.68 21.52 15.05
C ASP A 175 -3.69 20.06 15.56
N GLY A 176 -2.53 19.56 16.05
CA GLY A 176 -2.38 18.21 16.57
C GLY A 176 -2.16 17.12 15.50
N TRP A 177 -1.99 17.50 14.24
CA TRP A 177 -1.69 16.59 13.14
C TRP A 177 -0.19 16.49 12.86
N HIS A 178 0.22 15.33 12.35
CA HIS A 178 1.60 15.12 11.89
C HIS A 178 1.61 14.29 10.60
N PHE A 179 2.80 14.13 10.02
CA PHE A 179 3.00 13.22 8.91
C PHE A 179 4.28 12.40 9.01
N ALA A 180 4.29 11.30 8.27
CA ALA A 180 5.49 10.53 7.93
C ALA A 180 5.47 10.16 6.45
N GLU A 181 6.61 10.29 5.79
CA GLU A 181 6.84 9.88 4.41
C GLU A 181 7.66 8.60 4.37
N TRP A 182 7.39 7.77 3.38
CA TRP A 182 8.00 6.46 3.18
C TRP A 182 8.28 6.27 1.69
N HIS A 183 9.43 5.67 1.37
CA HIS A 183 9.81 5.38 0.00
C HIS A 183 10.38 3.97 -0.12
N ASP A 184 9.75 3.16 -0.94
CA ASP A 184 10.25 1.84 -1.30
C ASP A 184 10.82 1.90 -2.73
N PRO A 185 12.16 1.78 -2.89
CA PRO A 185 12.80 1.87 -4.19
C PRO A 185 12.56 0.64 -5.07
N HIS A 186 12.03 -0.46 -4.52
CA HIS A 186 11.81 -1.68 -5.26
C HIS A 186 10.43 -1.68 -5.93
N PRO A 187 10.35 -1.86 -7.26
CA PRO A 187 9.07 -2.06 -7.93
C PRO A 187 8.38 -3.30 -7.35
N LYS A 188 7.16 -3.12 -6.87
CA LYS A 188 6.36 -4.20 -6.28
C LYS A 188 4.92 -4.15 -6.76
N PRO A 189 4.19 -5.28 -6.74
CA PRO A 189 2.76 -5.28 -6.99
C PRO A 189 1.98 -4.69 -5.82
N SER A 190 0.77 -4.24 -6.09
CA SER A 190 -0.14 -3.61 -5.12
C SER A 190 -0.46 -4.48 -3.91
N TYR A 191 -0.48 -5.81 -4.06
CA TYR A 191 -0.78 -6.71 -2.95
C TYR A 191 0.27 -6.67 -1.82
N LEU A 192 1.50 -6.23 -2.12
CA LEU A 192 2.58 -6.06 -1.13
C LEU A 192 2.56 -4.67 -0.45
N PHE A 193 1.61 -3.80 -0.79
CA PHE A 193 1.44 -2.52 -0.12
C PHE A 193 1.01 -2.72 1.35
N ALA A 194 1.62 -1.97 2.26
CA ALA A 194 1.21 -1.87 3.65
C ALA A 194 1.11 -0.42 4.14
N LEU A 195 0.13 -0.18 5.01
CA LEU A 195 0.03 1.01 5.84
C LEU A 195 -0.41 0.59 7.25
N VAL A 196 0.29 1.08 8.27
CA VAL A 196 -0.10 0.97 9.67
C VAL A 196 -0.06 2.34 10.32
N ALA A 197 -1.09 2.68 11.09
CA ALA A 197 -1.10 3.88 11.91
C ALA A 197 -1.82 3.66 13.23
N GLY A 198 -1.23 4.11 14.34
CA GLY A 198 -1.86 3.93 15.64
C GLY A 198 -0.93 4.11 16.83
N LYS A 199 -1.41 3.70 18.00
CA LYS A 199 -0.65 3.77 19.26
C LYS A 199 -0.04 2.40 19.54
N LEU A 200 1.26 2.29 19.27
CA LEU A 200 2.01 1.04 19.34
C LEU A 200 3.29 1.24 20.18
N ASP A 201 3.62 0.25 20.98
CA ASP A 201 4.96 0.14 21.57
C ASP A 201 5.89 -0.55 20.57
N ARG A 202 7.18 -0.26 20.65
CA ARG A 202 8.21 -0.81 19.75
C ARG A 202 9.30 -1.51 20.55
N LEU A 203 9.63 -2.74 20.16
CA LEU A 203 10.87 -3.42 20.57
C LEU A 203 11.93 -3.19 19.48
N ASP A 204 13.01 -2.50 19.86
CA ASP A 204 14.13 -2.22 18.97
C ASP A 204 15.11 -3.40 18.86
N GLY A 205 15.63 -3.59 17.67
CA GLY A 205 16.70 -4.52 17.36
C GLY A 205 17.59 -3.98 16.25
N ARG A 206 18.72 -4.64 16.05
CA ARG A 206 19.63 -4.36 14.94
C ARG A 206 20.15 -5.65 14.37
N PHE A 207 20.45 -5.62 13.08
CA PHE A 207 21.16 -6.67 12.37
C PHE A 207 22.22 -6.03 11.47
N THR A 208 23.34 -6.73 11.26
CA THR A 208 24.34 -6.32 10.28
C THR A 208 24.43 -7.43 9.25
N THR A 209 24.17 -7.10 8.00
CA THR A 209 24.18 -8.08 6.92
C THR A 209 25.59 -8.60 6.65
N MET A 210 25.70 -9.72 5.94
CA MET A 210 26.98 -10.28 5.47
C MET A 210 27.78 -9.28 4.61
N GLU A 211 27.12 -8.29 4.03
CA GLU A 211 27.72 -7.20 3.24
C GLU A 211 28.09 -5.97 4.08
N GLY A 212 27.82 -5.99 5.39
CA GLY A 212 28.12 -4.91 6.32
C GLY A 212 27.04 -3.83 6.42
N ARG A 213 25.87 -3.98 5.79
CA ARG A 213 24.75 -3.03 5.94
C ARG A 213 24.16 -3.16 7.35
N ALA A 214 23.98 -2.03 8.03
CA ALA A 214 23.20 -1.98 9.26
C ALA A 214 21.71 -1.90 8.94
N VAL A 215 20.92 -2.80 9.52
CA VAL A 215 19.46 -2.84 9.39
C VAL A 215 18.84 -2.58 10.76
N ASP A 216 17.97 -1.59 10.84
CA ASP A 216 17.18 -1.29 12.02
C ASP A 216 15.93 -2.19 12.05
N LEU A 217 15.73 -2.90 13.16
CA LEU A 217 14.63 -3.85 13.31
C LEU A 217 13.62 -3.29 14.31
N GLY A 218 12.35 -3.21 13.91
CA GLY A 218 11.25 -2.78 14.78
C GLY A 218 10.16 -3.82 14.89
N ILE A 219 9.87 -4.32 16.09
CA ILE A 219 8.64 -5.08 16.33
C ILE A 219 7.66 -4.22 17.09
N PHE A 220 6.58 -3.84 16.43
CA PHE A 220 5.50 -3.03 16.96
C PHE A 220 4.39 -3.91 17.51
N VAL A 221 3.92 -3.57 18.70
CA VAL A 221 2.89 -4.30 19.43
C VAL A 221 1.92 -3.34 20.09
N GLU A 222 0.76 -3.84 20.51
CA GLU A 222 -0.13 -3.06 21.37
C GLU A 222 0.58 -2.64 22.67
N PRO A 223 0.23 -1.46 23.24
CA PRO A 223 0.90 -0.93 24.43
C PRO A 223 0.95 -1.92 25.59
N GLY A 224 2.12 -2.04 26.22
CA GLY A 224 2.38 -2.94 27.34
C GLY A 224 2.67 -4.39 26.96
N LYS A 225 2.81 -4.73 25.67
CA LYS A 225 3.09 -6.11 25.21
C LYS A 225 4.53 -6.35 24.75
N THR A 226 5.43 -5.37 24.85
CA THR A 226 6.81 -5.44 24.34
C THR A 226 7.59 -6.66 24.81
N ASP A 227 7.43 -7.08 26.07
CA ASP A 227 8.11 -8.26 26.62
C ASP A 227 7.77 -9.56 25.90
N ARG A 228 6.61 -9.62 25.22
CA ARG A 228 6.19 -10.79 24.43
C ARG A 228 6.86 -10.86 23.06
N ALA A 229 7.46 -9.76 22.59
CA ALA A 229 8.09 -9.68 21.27
C ALA A 229 9.55 -10.17 21.24
N ALA A 230 10.16 -10.44 22.40
CA ALA A 230 11.57 -10.79 22.49
C ALA A 230 11.95 -12.04 21.66
N TYR A 231 11.12 -13.08 21.70
CA TYR A 231 11.36 -14.28 20.91
C TYR A 231 11.19 -14.04 19.40
N ALA A 232 10.24 -13.19 19.00
CA ALA A 232 10.05 -12.83 17.60
C ALA A 232 11.26 -12.06 17.05
N MET A 233 11.84 -11.16 17.85
CA MET A 233 13.07 -10.44 17.49
C MET A 233 14.27 -11.39 17.32
N ASP A 234 14.42 -12.36 18.21
CA ASP A 234 15.45 -13.40 18.08
C ASP A 234 15.25 -14.24 16.81
N ALA A 235 14.01 -14.69 16.57
CA ALA A 235 13.66 -15.48 15.39
C ALA A 235 13.94 -14.70 14.10
N LEU A 236 13.58 -13.42 14.03
CA LEU A 236 13.88 -12.56 12.88
C LEU A 236 15.38 -12.52 12.56
N LYS A 237 16.23 -12.27 13.57
CA LYS A 237 17.69 -12.23 13.38
C LYS A 237 18.26 -13.58 12.94
N ARG A 238 17.71 -14.69 13.45
CA ARG A 238 18.10 -16.05 13.02
C ARG A 238 17.67 -16.31 11.58
N SER A 239 16.48 -15.87 11.16
CA SER A 239 16.02 -15.98 9.78
C SER A 239 16.93 -15.22 8.82
N MET A 240 17.25 -13.95 9.13
CA MET A 240 18.16 -13.14 8.31
C MET A 240 19.54 -13.79 8.17
N ARG A 241 20.13 -14.23 9.28
CA ARG A 241 21.44 -14.91 9.25
C ARG A 241 21.41 -16.21 8.45
N TRP A 242 20.36 -17.01 8.65
CA TRP A 242 20.24 -18.29 7.96
C TRP A 242 20.10 -18.11 6.45
N ASP A 243 19.36 -17.11 5.99
CA ASP A 243 19.21 -16.82 4.55
C ASP A 243 20.54 -16.35 3.93
N GLU A 244 21.36 -15.61 4.68
CA GLU A 244 22.72 -15.28 4.28
C GLU A 244 23.64 -16.52 4.22
N GLU A 245 23.64 -17.35 5.26
CA GLU A 245 24.51 -18.53 5.36
C GLU A 245 24.16 -19.62 4.34
N VAL A 246 22.86 -19.83 4.07
CA VAL A 246 22.38 -20.94 3.24
C VAL A 246 22.16 -20.53 1.80
N PHE A 247 21.62 -19.33 1.56
CA PHE A 247 21.26 -18.87 0.22
C PHE A 247 22.08 -17.69 -0.29
N GLY A 248 22.94 -17.09 0.55
CA GLY A 248 23.73 -15.91 0.16
C GLY A 248 22.84 -14.70 -0.12
N ARG A 249 21.73 -14.53 0.62
CA ARG A 249 20.77 -13.44 0.43
C ARG A 249 20.81 -12.49 1.63
N ALA A 250 21.35 -11.29 1.40
CA ALA A 250 21.29 -10.19 2.36
C ALA A 250 19.98 -9.41 2.19
N TYR A 251 19.49 -8.84 3.30
CA TYR A 251 18.35 -7.93 3.29
C TYR A 251 18.70 -6.60 2.59
N ASP A 252 17.72 -6.00 1.90
CA ASP A 252 17.93 -4.97 0.89
C ASP A 252 17.43 -3.56 1.26
N LEU A 253 16.78 -3.39 2.42
CA LEU A 253 16.34 -2.09 2.96
C LEU A 253 17.08 -1.72 4.25
N ASP A 254 16.86 -0.49 4.71
CA ASP A 254 17.52 0.05 5.91
C ASP A 254 16.73 -0.26 7.20
N VAL A 255 15.43 -0.54 7.07
CA VAL A 255 14.54 -0.92 8.17
C VAL A 255 13.78 -2.21 7.86
N PHE A 256 13.47 -3.01 8.88
CA PHE A 256 12.56 -4.15 8.82
C PHE A 256 11.57 -4.06 9.98
N ASN A 257 10.29 -3.87 9.66
CA ASN A 257 9.23 -3.68 10.64
C ASN A 257 8.28 -4.87 10.67
N ILE A 258 7.92 -5.33 11.87
CA ILE A 258 6.84 -6.28 12.09
C ILE A 258 5.79 -5.58 12.94
N VAL A 259 4.52 -5.64 12.54
CA VAL A 259 3.41 -5.13 13.36
C VAL A 259 2.54 -6.30 13.78
N ALA A 260 2.45 -6.55 15.08
CA ALA A 260 1.53 -7.54 15.63
C ALA A 260 0.15 -6.90 15.88
N VAL A 261 -0.84 -7.31 15.11
CA VAL A 261 -2.26 -6.90 15.26
C VAL A 261 -3.10 -8.06 15.80
N SER A 262 -4.14 -7.75 16.57
CA SER A 262 -4.99 -8.77 17.22
C SER A 262 -6.02 -9.38 16.28
N ASP A 263 -6.56 -8.61 15.33
CA ASP A 263 -7.51 -9.11 14.32
C ASP A 263 -6.88 -9.08 12.92
N PHE A 264 -6.39 -10.24 12.47
CA PHE A 264 -5.83 -10.43 11.14
C PHE A 264 -6.43 -11.72 10.55
N ASN A 265 -7.05 -11.63 9.37
CA ASN A 265 -7.69 -12.78 8.72
C ASN A 265 -6.68 -13.87 8.34
N MET A 266 -5.47 -13.45 7.99
CA MET A 266 -4.35 -14.33 7.63
C MET A 266 -3.42 -14.50 8.84
N GLY A 267 -2.50 -15.47 8.82
CA GLY A 267 -1.57 -15.68 9.94
C GLY A 267 -0.53 -14.57 10.06
N ALA A 268 0.08 -14.22 8.92
CA ALA A 268 1.04 -13.13 8.72
C ALA A 268 1.01 -12.73 7.24
N MET A 269 1.64 -11.62 6.87
CA MET A 269 1.73 -11.14 5.48
C MET A 269 3.13 -10.57 5.22
N GLU A 270 3.68 -10.82 4.04
CA GLU A 270 5.05 -10.48 3.64
C GLU A 270 5.17 -9.13 2.92
N ASN A 271 4.36 -8.14 3.30
CA ASN A 271 4.48 -6.78 2.79
C ASN A 271 5.95 -6.32 2.87
N LYS A 272 6.42 -5.61 1.84
CA LYS A 272 7.86 -5.30 1.71
C LYS A 272 8.32 -4.30 2.78
N GLY A 273 9.19 -4.74 3.68
CA GLY A 273 9.78 -3.95 4.78
C GLY A 273 8.94 -3.92 6.05
#